data_AF-A0A1F5CUS0-F1
#
_entry.id   AF-A0A1F5CUS0-F1
#
_cell.length_a   1.000
_cell.length_b   1.000
_cell.length_c   1.000
_cell.angle_alpha   90.00
_cell.angle_beta   90.00
_cell.angle_gamma   90.00
#
_symmetry.space_group_name_H-M   'P 1'
#
loop_
_entity.id
_entity.type
_entity.pdbx_description
1 polymer ?
#
loop_
_entity_poly.entity_id
_entity_poly.type
_entity_poly.pdbx_seq_one_letter_code
_entity_poly.pdbx_strand_id
1 'polypeptide(L)'
;MSSLHAFLKDYVRFHYSVPEIVDRYTEWIEDDKYMILSRWNGSKNEVYAVKCAKRGNDVYRSRVYHRFKGLCSKAEDLVFFNRKDRDTKKTRALWVTLTYDSKLCSFQESWSNIGIEFNGFMAYVRKQFGKVSCCRVFESFENGYPHIHCILLFEAWFSVFRDRKGQFRVHEKDVLAEGWHSNIDVKAMSSLAGGLSYLKKYLLKSIDFERADSKGSKTLALCWTYRKRAFSVSGSFRKALTDLINCMHNSNHKTRQTTLTGEIIEKEKFHVLGFVSIDVLKIKTGVWLAKLNFEQIRSVEYDLSERSSIFSERYFS
;
A
#
# COMPACT_ATOMS: atom_id res chain seq x y z
N MET A 1 -6.84 14.71 24.19
CA MET A 1 -6.47 13.62 23.24
C MET A 1 -7.59 12.57 23.17
N SER A 2 -8.81 12.94 22.73
CA SER A 2 -9.76 11.92 22.28
C SER A 2 -9.24 11.46 20.92
N SER A 3 -8.83 10.20 20.91
CA SER A 3 -7.88 9.71 19.92
C SER A 3 -8.54 9.57 18.57
N LEU A 4 -7.72 9.59 17.52
CA LEU A 4 -8.02 9.05 16.19
C LEU A 4 -8.86 7.75 16.27
N HIS A 5 -8.76 6.98 17.37
CA HIS A 5 -9.54 5.81 17.71
C HIS A 5 -11.07 6.01 17.79
N ALA A 6 -11.58 7.17 18.20
CA ALA A 6 -13.04 7.45 18.23
C ALA A 6 -13.57 7.69 16.80
N PHE A 7 -12.95 8.60 16.06
CA PHE A 7 -13.20 8.81 14.62
C PHE A 7 -13.06 7.51 13.79
N LEU A 8 -12.11 6.65 14.18
CA LEU A 8 -11.84 5.37 13.53
C LEU A 8 -12.75 4.22 14.02
N LYS A 9 -13.43 4.33 15.16
CA LYS A 9 -14.44 3.35 15.62
C LYS A 9 -15.75 3.55 14.86
N ASP A 10 -16.09 4.80 14.55
CA ASP A 10 -17.32 5.13 13.84
C ASP A 10 -17.29 4.64 12.39
N TYR A 11 -16.14 4.74 11.70
CA TYR A 11 -16.02 4.27 10.31
C TYR A 11 -16.11 2.74 10.10
N VAL A 12 -15.97 1.93 11.15
CA VAL A 12 -15.95 0.46 11.02
C VAL A 12 -17.37 -0.15 11.12
N ARG A 13 -18.39 0.66 11.45
CA ARG A 13 -19.76 0.17 11.69
C ARG A 13 -20.82 0.62 10.68
N PHE A 14 -20.45 1.28 9.59
CA PHE A 14 -21.44 1.72 8.62
C PHE A 14 -21.61 0.71 7.47
N HIS A 15 -22.85 0.29 7.25
CA HIS A 15 -23.32 -0.44 6.07
C HIS A 15 -23.35 0.45 4.82
N TYR A 16 -22.26 1.19 4.55
CA TYR A 16 -22.16 1.98 3.33
C TYR A 16 -22.08 1.07 2.11
N SER A 17 -22.76 1.47 1.04
CA SER A 17 -22.57 0.93 -0.29
C SER A 17 -21.19 1.29 -0.84
N VAL A 18 -20.75 0.59 -1.90
CA VAL A 18 -19.48 0.91 -2.56
C VAL A 18 -19.42 2.34 -3.10
N PRO A 19 -20.47 2.89 -3.75
CA PRO A 19 -20.50 4.30 -4.17
C PRO A 19 -20.31 5.27 -3.00
N GLU A 20 -21.05 5.10 -1.90
CA GLU A 20 -20.91 5.97 -0.72
C GLU A 20 -19.50 5.94 -0.12
N ILE A 21 -18.85 4.77 -0.13
CA ILE A 21 -17.44 4.64 0.29
C ILE A 21 -16.51 5.45 -0.62
N VAL A 22 -16.76 5.42 -1.94
CA VAL A 22 -15.97 6.16 -2.92
C VAL A 22 -16.16 7.67 -2.75
N ASP A 23 -17.39 8.13 -2.55
CA ASP A 23 -17.70 9.56 -2.37
C ASP A 23 -17.01 10.10 -1.12
N ARG A 24 -17.13 9.41 0.02
CA ARG A 24 -16.45 9.79 1.27
C ARG A 24 -14.93 9.75 1.18
N TYR A 25 -14.39 8.76 0.47
CA TYR A 25 -12.96 8.70 0.21
C TYR A 25 -12.51 9.88 -0.65
N THR A 26 -13.32 10.29 -1.64
CA THR A 26 -13.06 11.42 -2.54
C THR A 26 -13.01 12.73 -1.75
N GLU A 27 -14.02 13.02 -0.94
CA GLU A 27 -14.01 14.18 -0.02
C GLU A 27 -12.76 14.17 0.88
N TRP A 28 -12.41 12.99 1.42
CA TRP A 28 -11.24 12.86 2.29
C TRP A 28 -9.92 13.09 1.56
N ILE A 29 -9.76 12.64 0.32
CA ILE A 29 -8.48 12.73 -0.40
C ILE A 29 -8.26 14.11 -1.00
N GLU A 30 -9.32 14.82 -1.38
CA GLU A 30 -9.28 16.17 -1.96
C GLU A 30 -8.91 17.25 -0.93
N ASP A 31 -9.24 17.04 0.34
CA ASP A 31 -8.82 17.93 1.44
C ASP A 31 -7.31 17.78 1.73
N ASP A 32 -6.48 18.62 1.14
CA ASP A 32 -5.04 18.60 1.42
C ASP A 32 -4.75 19.00 2.88
N LYS A 33 -4.28 18.04 3.67
CA LYS A 33 -3.86 18.26 5.07
C LYS A 33 -2.35 18.40 5.19
N TYR A 34 -1.91 19.32 6.04
CA TYR A 34 -0.51 19.56 6.34
C TYR A 34 -0.23 19.33 7.82
N MET A 35 0.86 18.63 8.11
CA MET A 35 1.44 18.50 9.44
C MET A 35 2.34 19.69 9.70
N ILE A 36 2.11 20.40 10.80
CA ILE A 36 2.89 21.57 11.19
C ILE A 36 3.98 21.14 12.15
N LEU A 37 5.22 21.43 11.78
CA LEU A 37 6.41 21.11 12.54
C LEU A 37 7.14 22.39 12.96
N SER A 38 7.59 22.46 14.20
CA SER A 38 8.49 23.50 14.68
C SER A 38 9.87 22.94 14.94
N ARG A 39 10.90 23.68 14.55
CA ARG A 39 12.31 23.40 14.81
C ARG A 39 12.97 24.61 15.44
N TRP A 40 13.62 24.43 16.60
CA TRP A 40 14.53 25.43 17.14
C TRP A 40 15.87 25.38 16.41
N ASN A 41 16.32 26.51 15.86
CA ASN A 41 17.60 26.60 15.13
C ASN A 41 18.73 27.26 15.94
N GLY A 42 18.54 27.49 17.24
CA GLY A 42 19.49 28.20 18.11
C GLY A 42 19.13 29.68 18.34
N SER A 43 18.37 30.31 17.44
CA SER A 43 17.98 31.72 17.53
C SER A 43 16.46 31.94 17.52
N LYS A 44 15.74 31.15 16.72
CA LYS A 44 14.28 31.23 16.58
C LYS A 44 13.69 29.87 16.26
N ASN A 45 12.38 29.76 16.48
CA ASN A 45 11.60 28.66 15.96
C ASN A 45 11.34 28.87 14.47
N GLU A 46 11.72 27.89 13.67
CA GLU A 46 11.33 27.77 12.28
C GLU A 46 10.16 26.82 12.18
N VAL A 47 9.09 27.27 11.53
CA VAL A 47 7.86 26.49 11.38
C VAL A 47 7.74 26.03 9.94
N TYR A 48 7.42 24.75 9.77
CA TYR A 48 7.29 24.08 8.49
C TYR A 48 5.92 23.43 8.37
N ALA A 49 5.32 23.55 7.19
CA ALA A 49 4.17 22.76 6.80
C ALA A 49 4.62 21.62 5.89
N VAL A 50 4.29 20.38 6.26
CA VAL A 50 4.60 19.17 5.48
C VAL A 50 3.30 18.51 5.04
N LYS A 51 3.11 18.36 3.72
CA LYS A 51 1.90 17.73 3.17
C LYS A 51 1.79 16.29 3.68
N CYS A 52 0.63 15.96 4.24
CA CYS A 52 0.36 14.63 4.76
C CYS A 52 0.26 13.61 3.61
N ALA A 53 0.79 12.41 3.83
CA ALA A 53 0.64 11.31 2.89
C ALA A 53 -0.73 10.65 3.07
N LYS A 54 -1.73 11.09 2.31
CA LYS A 54 -3.05 10.44 2.22
C LYS A 54 -3.04 9.41 1.09
N ARG A 55 -3.64 8.23 1.29
CA ARG A 55 -3.70 7.18 0.26
C ARG A 55 -4.30 7.76 -1.03
N GLY A 56 -3.58 7.65 -2.14
CA GLY A 56 -4.01 8.17 -3.43
C GLY A 56 -3.42 9.53 -3.81
N ASN A 57 -2.93 10.31 -2.83
CA ASN A 57 -2.36 11.63 -3.14
C ASN A 57 -0.93 11.51 -3.68
N ASP A 58 -0.45 12.62 -4.24
CA ASP A 58 0.89 12.80 -4.79
C ASP A 58 2.04 12.33 -3.87
N VAL A 59 2.02 12.70 -2.58
CA VAL A 59 3.03 12.29 -1.59
C VAL A 59 3.00 10.77 -1.39
N TYR A 60 1.82 10.19 -1.21
CA TYR A 60 1.65 8.75 -1.06
C TYR A 60 2.09 8.00 -2.31
N ARG A 61 1.63 8.44 -3.49
CA ARG A 61 1.99 7.88 -4.80
C ARG A 61 3.50 7.82 -4.95
N SER A 62 4.17 8.94 -4.69
CA SER A 62 5.64 9.01 -4.76
C SER A 62 6.30 8.02 -3.80
N ARG A 63 5.89 7.99 -2.53
CA ARG A 63 6.46 7.07 -1.53
C ARG A 63 6.22 5.60 -1.90
N VAL A 64 5.06 5.25 -2.42
CA VAL A 64 4.76 3.88 -2.86
C VAL A 64 5.57 3.53 -4.11
N TYR A 65 5.60 4.42 -5.09
CA TYR A 65 6.34 4.24 -6.33
C TYR A 65 7.83 4.00 -6.09
N HIS A 66 8.50 4.85 -5.29
CA HIS A 66 9.92 4.72 -5.01
C HIS A 66 10.24 3.39 -4.29
N ARG A 67 9.42 3.00 -3.31
CA ARG A 67 9.58 1.70 -2.63
C ARG A 67 9.42 0.52 -3.58
N PHE A 68 8.50 0.60 -4.54
CA PHE A 68 8.28 -0.47 -5.51
C PHE A 68 9.35 -0.48 -6.61
N LYS A 69 9.77 0.70 -7.11
CA LYS A 69 10.84 0.82 -8.12
C LYS A 69 12.13 0.18 -7.63
N GLY A 70 12.52 0.42 -6.37
CA GLY A 70 13.69 -0.23 -5.76
C GLY A 70 13.55 -1.75 -5.58
N LEU A 71 12.33 -2.31 -5.68
CA LEU A 71 12.10 -3.75 -5.73
C LEU A 71 12.28 -4.29 -7.15
N CYS A 72 11.73 -3.61 -8.16
CA CYS A 72 11.83 -4.00 -9.56
C CYS A 72 13.29 -4.07 -10.03
N SER A 73 14.09 -3.05 -9.72
CA SER A 73 15.49 -2.97 -10.17
C SER A 73 16.35 -4.13 -9.66
N LYS A 74 15.95 -4.79 -8.56
CA LYS A 74 16.67 -5.94 -7.98
C LYS A 74 16.29 -7.28 -8.61
N ALA A 75 15.26 -7.31 -9.45
CA ALA A 75 14.73 -8.53 -10.04
C ALA A 75 15.10 -8.69 -11.52
N GLU A 76 15.86 -7.75 -12.08
CA GLU A 76 16.14 -7.63 -13.52
C GLU A 76 16.92 -8.84 -14.08
N ASP A 77 17.63 -9.59 -13.23
CA ASP A 77 18.45 -10.74 -13.66
C ASP A 77 17.75 -12.11 -13.54
N LEU A 78 16.55 -12.18 -12.96
CA LEU A 78 15.89 -13.46 -12.67
C LEU A 78 14.98 -13.89 -13.82
N VAL A 79 15.58 -14.53 -14.83
CA VAL A 79 14.89 -15.23 -15.92
C VAL A 79 14.80 -16.73 -15.59
N PHE A 80 13.61 -17.31 -15.73
CA PHE A 80 13.36 -18.73 -15.47
C PHE A 80 13.37 -19.56 -16.74
N PHE A 81 12.79 -19.02 -17.82
CA PHE A 81 12.81 -19.67 -19.13
C PHE A 81 12.51 -18.65 -20.24
N ASN A 82 12.98 -18.93 -21.46
CA ASN A 82 12.64 -18.17 -22.64
C ASN A 82 11.32 -18.69 -23.25
N ARG A 83 10.41 -17.77 -23.58
CA ARG A 83 9.07 -18.10 -24.09
C ARG A 83 9.11 -18.70 -25.51
N LYS A 84 10.17 -18.44 -26.29
CA LYS A 84 10.32 -18.83 -27.69
C LYS A 84 10.96 -20.20 -27.87
N ASP A 85 11.72 -20.65 -26.88
CA ASP A 85 12.46 -21.90 -26.97
C ASP A 85 11.48 -23.08 -27.01
N ARG A 86 11.90 -24.22 -27.56
CA ARG A 86 11.08 -25.45 -27.67
C ARG A 86 11.39 -26.49 -26.58
N ASP A 87 12.36 -26.20 -25.73
CA ASP A 87 12.80 -27.01 -24.62
C ASP A 87 11.75 -27.16 -23.49
N THR A 88 12.01 -28.11 -22.59
CA THR A 88 11.25 -28.27 -21.36
C THR A 88 11.44 -27.05 -20.47
N LYS A 89 10.34 -26.36 -20.17
CA LYS A 89 10.36 -25.13 -19.37
C LYS A 89 10.11 -25.43 -17.92
N LYS A 90 10.86 -24.75 -17.05
CA LYS A 90 10.64 -24.78 -15.60
C LYS A 90 10.58 -23.36 -15.06
N THR A 91 9.83 -23.18 -13.98
CA THR A 91 9.81 -21.92 -13.23
C THR A 91 9.75 -22.18 -11.74
N ARG A 92 10.24 -21.24 -10.96
CA ARG A 92 10.02 -21.18 -9.51
C ARG A 92 9.19 -19.96 -9.10
N ALA A 93 8.62 -19.23 -10.06
CA ALA A 93 7.78 -18.08 -9.81
C ALA A 93 6.42 -18.24 -10.50
N LEU A 94 5.37 -18.03 -9.71
CA LEU A 94 3.98 -18.12 -10.16
C LEU A 94 3.29 -16.78 -9.98
N TRP A 95 2.54 -16.38 -10.99
CA TRP A 95 1.54 -15.32 -10.87
C TRP A 95 0.23 -15.97 -10.43
N VAL A 96 -0.28 -15.57 -9.29
CA VAL A 96 -1.50 -16.10 -8.69
C VAL A 96 -2.52 -14.97 -8.55
N THR A 97 -3.70 -15.18 -9.09
CA THR A 97 -4.86 -14.30 -8.89
C THR A 97 -5.88 -15.05 -8.05
N LEU A 98 -6.24 -14.47 -6.90
CA LEU A 98 -7.28 -14.98 -6.00
C LEU A 98 -8.49 -14.06 -6.14
N THR A 99 -9.62 -14.64 -6.54
CA THR A 99 -10.89 -13.93 -6.78
C THR A 99 -11.90 -14.45 -5.77
N TYR A 100 -12.46 -13.55 -4.97
CA TYR A 100 -13.50 -13.88 -3.99
C TYR A 100 -14.80 -14.27 -4.67
N ASP A 101 -15.44 -15.35 -4.22
CA ASP A 101 -16.80 -15.70 -4.66
C ASP A 101 -17.82 -14.84 -3.90
N SER A 102 -18.58 -14.02 -4.64
CA SER A 102 -19.60 -13.14 -4.09
C SER A 102 -20.80 -13.87 -3.47
N LYS A 103 -20.89 -15.19 -3.62
CA LYS A 103 -21.94 -16.02 -3.00
C LYS A 103 -21.62 -16.40 -1.54
N LEU A 104 -20.37 -16.29 -1.11
CA LEU A 104 -19.95 -16.76 0.21
C LEU A 104 -20.33 -15.80 1.34
N CYS A 105 -20.20 -14.50 1.09
CA CYS A 105 -20.48 -13.46 2.08
C CYS A 105 -20.65 -12.10 1.39
N SER A 106 -21.01 -11.07 2.16
CA SER A 106 -21.09 -9.69 1.66
C SER A 106 -19.71 -9.12 1.27
N PHE A 107 -19.68 -8.06 0.45
CA PHE A 107 -18.40 -7.43 0.10
C PHE A 107 -17.72 -6.84 1.36
N GLN A 108 -18.48 -6.30 2.31
CA GLN A 108 -17.94 -5.74 3.54
C GLN A 108 -17.25 -6.82 4.39
N GLU A 109 -17.87 -7.98 4.51
CA GLU A 109 -17.31 -9.13 5.20
C GLU A 109 -16.06 -9.63 4.48
N SER A 110 -16.12 -9.79 3.15
CA SER A 110 -14.98 -10.22 2.35
C SER A 110 -13.78 -9.28 2.51
N TRP A 111 -13.95 -7.95 2.47
CA TRP A 111 -12.85 -7.01 2.70
C TRP A 111 -12.35 -7.00 4.13
N SER A 112 -13.21 -7.25 5.11
CA SER A 112 -12.78 -7.38 6.51
C SER A 112 -11.85 -8.58 6.66
N ASN A 113 -12.25 -9.73 6.10
CA ASN A 113 -11.61 -11.04 6.31
C ASN A 113 -10.45 -11.34 5.35
N ILE A 114 -10.40 -10.73 4.16
CA ILE A 114 -9.43 -11.06 3.09
C ILE A 114 -7.97 -11.14 3.57
N GLY A 115 -7.58 -10.31 4.55
CA GLY A 115 -6.22 -10.32 5.10
C GLY A 115 -5.90 -11.59 5.89
N ILE A 116 -6.87 -12.07 6.68
CA ILE A 116 -6.75 -13.28 7.51
C ILE A 116 -6.77 -14.50 6.60
N GLU A 117 -7.72 -14.55 5.66
CA GLU A 117 -7.87 -15.67 4.73
C GLU A 117 -6.65 -15.80 3.81
N PHE A 118 -6.11 -14.69 3.31
CA PHE A 118 -4.87 -14.71 2.54
C PHE A 118 -3.69 -15.25 3.36
N ASN A 119 -3.64 -14.96 4.68
CA ASN A 119 -2.61 -15.54 5.53
C ASN A 119 -2.81 -17.04 5.70
N GLY A 120 -4.06 -17.51 5.82
CA GLY A 120 -4.40 -18.94 5.80
C GLY A 120 -3.95 -19.63 4.52
N PHE A 121 -4.26 -19.05 3.36
CA PHE A 121 -3.77 -19.50 2.07
C PHE A 121 -2.24 -19.58 2.04
N MET A 122 -1.54 -18.52 2.46
CA MET A 122 -0.06 -18.53 2.47
C MET A 122 0.52 -19.55 3.46
N ALA A 123 -0.17 -19.84 4.57
CA ALA A 123 0.25 -20.90 5.50
C ALA A 123 0.09 -22.28 4.86
N TYR A 124 -1.05 -22.52 4.19
CA TYR A 124 -1.28 -23.73 3.41
C TYR A 124 -0.23 -23.93 2.32
N VAL A 125 0.01 -22.91 1.49
CA VAL A 125 1.01 -22.96 0.41
C VAL A 125 2.40 -23.28 0.97
N ARG A 126 2.79 -22.68 2.10
CA ARG A 126 4.10 -22.97 2.72
C ARG A 126 4.18 -24.36 3.34
N LYS A 127 3.06 -24.90 3.81
CA LYS A 127 3.01 -26.30 4.26
C LYS A 127 3.27 -27.26 3.12
N GLN A 128 2.70 -27.00 1.93
CA GLN A 128 2.84 -27.89 0.76
C GLN A 128 4.18 -27.74 0.05
N PHE A 129 4.70 -26.52 -0.08
CA PHE A 129 5.84 -26.23 -0.96
C PHE A 129 7.06 -25.68 -0.21
N GLY A 130 7.04 -25.68 1.11
CA GLY A 130 8.13 -25.17 1.94
C GLY A 130 8.22 -23.64 1.93
N LYS A 131 9.43 -23.09 1.79
CA LYS A 131 9.63 -21.64 1.88
C LYS A 131 9.14 -20.94 0.63
N VAL A 132 8.09 -20.12 0.81
CA VAL A 132 7.48 -19.33 -0.26
C VAL A 132 7.46 -17.84 0.10
N SER A 133 8.09 -17.08 -0.80
CA SER A 133 8.17 -15.64 -0.79
C SER A 133 7.01 -15.05 -1.59
N CYS A 134 6.37 -13.99 -1.09
CA CYS A 134 5.22 -13.36 -1.74
C CYS A 134 5.41 -11.85 -1.93
N CYS A 135 4.97 -11.34 -3.08
CA CYS A 135 4.62 -9.94 -3.32
C CYS A 135 3.16 -9.86 -3.78
N ARG A 136 2.33 -9.01 -3.19
CA ARG A 136 0.89 -8.93 -3.50
C ARG A 136 0.36 -7.52 -3.56
N VAL A 137 -0.72 -7.34 -4.30
CA VAL A 137 -1.58 -6.14 -4.34
C VAL A 137 -3.04 -6.53 -4.20
N PHE A 138 -3.84 -5.64 -3.61
CA PHE A 138 -5.29 -5.77 -3.61
C PHE A 138 -5.88 -4.96 -4.77
N GLU A 139 -6.95 -5.48 -5.35
CA GLU A 139 -7.76 -4.80 -6.36
C GLU A 139 -9.24 -5.01 -6.03
N SER A 140 -10.09 -4.02 -6.29
CA SER A 140 -11.54 -4.23 -6.25
C SER A 140 -12.04 -4.69 -7.62
N PHE A 141 -12.89 -5.71 -7.65
CA PHE A 141 -13.58 -6.10 -8.86
C PHE A 141 -14.74 -5.16 -9.20
N GLU A 142 -15.37 -5.35 -10.36
CA GLU A 142 -16.46 -4.48 -10.81
C GLU A 142 -17.63 -4.45 -9.80
N ASN A 143 -17.92 -5.59 -9.17
CA ASN A 143 -18.95 -5.73 -8.13
C ASN A 143 -18.51 -5.30 -6.72
N GLY A 144 -17.29 -4.78 -6.53
CA GLY A 144 -16.79 -4.33 -5.23
C GLY A 144 -16.02 -5.37 -4.43
N TYR A 145 -16.04 -6.65 -4.79
CA TYR A 145 -15.36 -7.70 -4.04
C TYR A 145 -13.83 -7.66 -4.21
N PRO A 146 -13.06 -8.11 -3.20
CA PRO A 146 -11.61 -8.07 -3.22
C PRO A 146 -11.02 -9.14 -4.14
N HIS A 147 -10.06 -8.71 -4.96
CA HIS A 147 -9.15 -9.57 -5.71
C HIS A 147 -7.73 -9.39 -5.16
N ILE A 148 -6.95 -10.48 -5.18
CA ILE A 148 -5.53 -10.45 -4.85
C ILE A 148 -4.74 -10.86 -6.07
N HIS A 149 -3.88 -9.97 -6.56
CA HIS A 149 -2.82 -10.35 -7.49
C HIS A 149 -1.53 -10.51 -6.71
N CYS A 150 -0.89 -11.66 -6.84
CA CYS A 150 0.36 -11.91 -6.16
C CYS A 150 1.35 -12.71 -7.01
N ILE A 151 2.62 -12.46 -6.74
CA ILE A 151 3.75 -13.25 -7.20
C ILE A 151 4.17 -14.11 -6.02
N LEU A 152 4.21 -15.43 -6.26
CA LEU A 152 4.76 -16.41 -5.34
C LEU A 152 6.09 -16.90 -5.91
N LEU A 153 7.16 -16.76 -5.14
CA LEU A 153 8.51 -17.20 -5.46
C LEU A 153 8.87 -18.35 -4.51
N PHE A 154 9.07 -19.52 -5.09
CA PHE A 154 9.33 -20.79 -4.43
C PHE A 154 10.82 -21.13 -4.48
N GLU A 155 11.26 -22.02 -3.60
CA GLU A 155 12.55 -22.69 -3.73
C GLU A 155 12.48 -23.89 -4.68
N ALA A 156 11.31 -24.56 -4.75
CA ALA A 156 11.03 -25.64 -5.68
C ALA A 156 10.79 -25.15 -7.12
N TRP A 157 11.09 -26.03 -8.08
CA TRP A 157 10.85 -25.80 -9.52
C TRP A 157 9.60 -26.56 -9.98
N PHE A 158 8.80 -25.89 -10.81
CA PHE A 158 7.60 -26.43 -11.44
C PHE A 158 7.82 -26.63 -12.93
N SER A 159 7.31 -27.73 -13.48
CA SER A 159 7.23 -27.95 -14.91
C SER A 159 6.17 -27.03 -15.53
N VAL A 160 6.50 -26.42 -16.67
CA VAL A 160 5.63 -25.45 -17.34
C VAL A 160 5.06 -26.03 -18.63
N PHE A 161 3.75 -25.90 -18.80
CA PHE A 161 3.05 -26.26 -20.05
C PHE A 161 2.25 -25.07 -20.60
N ARG A 162 1.81 -25.17 -21.86
CA ARG A 162 0.90 -24.18 -22.46
C ARG A 162 -0.53 -24.70 -22.42
N ASP A 163 -1.45 -23.88 -21.93
CA ASP A 163 -2.88 -24.19 -22.05
C ASP A 163 -3.40 -23.96 -23.48
N ARG A 164 -4.67 -24.29 -23.72
CA ARG A 164 -5.35 -24.11 -25.01
C ARG A 164 -5.37 -22.65 -25.48
N LYS A 165 -5.17 -21.67 -24.59
CA LYS A 165 -5.09 -20.23 -24.89
C LYS A 165 -3.65 -19.74 -25.05
N GLY A 166 -2.68 -20.67 -25.10
CA GLY A 166 -1.26 -20.38 -25.25
C GLY A 166 -0.61 -19.75 -24.01
N GLN A 167 -1.29 -19.75 -22.86
CA GLN A 167 -0.74 -19.21 -21.60
C GLN A 167 0.13 -20.27 -20.91
N PHE A 168 1.22 -19.82 -20.28
CA PHE A 168 2.08 -20.70 -19.51
C PHE A 168 1.47 -21.03 -18.14
N ARG A 169 1.36 -22.32 -17.83
CA ARG A 169 0.71 -22.89 -16.64
C ARG A 169 1.61 -23.90 -15.94
N VAL A 170 1.20 -24.33 -14.75
CA VAL A 170 1.82 -25.40 -13.96
C VAL A 170 0.77 -26.42 -13.55
N HIS A 171 1.17 -27.66 -13.28
CA HIS A 171 0.23 -28.75 -12.95
C HIS A 171 -0.30 -28.62 -11.52
N GLU A 172 0.44 -27.93 -10.66
CA GLU A 172 0.17 -27.76 -9.22
C GLU A 172 -0.89 -26.70 -8.93
N LYS A 173 -1.61 -26.21 -9.95
CA LYS A 173 -2.72 -25.27 -9.78
C LYS A 173 -3.74 -25.83 -8.78
N ASP A 174 -4.12 -27.09 -8.91
CA ASP A 174 -5.22 -27.66 -8.13
C ASP A 174 -4.81 -27.85 -6.66
N VAL A 175 -3.54 -28.20 -6.40
CA VAL A 175 -2.97 -28.19 -5.04
C VAL A 175 -3.03 -26.79 -4.44
N LEU A 176 -2.66 -25.74 -5.18
CA LEU A 176 -2.78 -24.35 -4.70
C LEU A 176 -4.24 -23.95 -4.46
N ALA A 177 -5.18 -24.46 -5.26
CA ALA A 177 -6.60 -24.15 -5.16
C ALA A 177 -7.22 -24.66 -3.86
N GLU A 178 -6.78 -25.82 -3.35
CA GLU A 178 -7.27 -26.38 -2.07
C GLU A 178 -7.03 -25.44 -0.88
N GLY A 179 -6.03 -24.55 -0.96
CA GLY A 179 -5.74 -23.57 0.09
C GLY A 179 -6.60 -22.30 0.04
N TRP A 180 -7.48 -22.15 -0.95
CA TRP A 180 -8.30 -20.97 -1.14
C TRP A 180 -9.77 -21.35 -1.31
N HIS A 181 -10.66 -20.68 -0.56
CA HIS A 181 -12.09 -21.00 -0.53
C HIS A 181 -12.87 -20.55 -1.77
N SER A 182 -12.24 -19.79 -2.68
CA SER A 182 -12.86 -19.22 -3.87
C SER A 182 -12.04 -19.52 -5.14
N ASN A 183 -12.18 -18.69 -6.17
CA ASN A 183 -11.55 -18.92 -7.46
C ASN A 183 -10.06 -18.55 -7.46
N ILE A 184 -9.23 -19.38 -8.09
CA ILE A 184 -7.80 -19.16 -8.27
C ILE A 184 -7.39 -19.31 -9.74
N ASP A 185 -6.54 -18.39 -10.22
CA ASP A 185 -5.84 -18.49 -11.50
C ASP A 185 -4.33 -18.50 -11.26
N VAL A 186 -3.63 -19.53 -11.77
CA VAL A 186 -2.18 -19.70 -11.59
C VAL A 186 -1.50 -19.71 -12.95
N LYS A 187 -0.55 -18.80 -13.16
CA LYS A 187 0.26 -18.69 -14.37
C LYS A 187 1.74 -18.86 -14.06
N ALA A 188 2.43 -19.62 -14.87
CA ALA A 188 3.89 -19.73 -14.80
C ALA A 188 4.52 -18.43 -15.30
N MET A 189 5.53 -17.94 -14.58
CA MET A 189 6.28 -16.74 -14.97
C MET A 189 7.59 -17.12 -15.66
N SER A 190 7.87 -16.46 -16.79
CA SER A 190 9.13 -16.60 -17.53
C SER A 190 10.28 -15.81 -16.91
N SER A 191 9.99 -14.73 -16.19
CA SER A 191 10.96 -13.94 -15.44
C SER A 191 10.29 -13.21 -14.28
N LEU A 192 11.07 -12.91 -13.23
CA LEU A 192 10.59 -12.17 -12.08
C LEU A 192 10.38 -10.69 -12.42
N ALA A 193 11.30 -10.09 -13.20
CA ALA A 193 11.17 -8.74 -13.70
C ALA A 193 9.87 -8.53 -14.48
N GLY A 194 9.52 -9.48 -15.36
CA GLY A 194 8.28 -9.44 -16.12
C GLY A 194 7.04 -9.45 -15.22
N GLY A 195 7.00 -10.32 -14.20
CA GLY A 195 5.87 -10.35 -13.26
C GLY A 195 5.81 -9.13 -12.36
N LEU A 196 6.94 -8.60 -11.88
CA LEU A 196 6.95 -7.37 -11.08
C LEU A 196 6.52 -6.16 -11.91
N SER A 197 6.91 -6.09 -13.19
CA SER A 197 6.42 -5.09 -14.13
C SER A 197 4.90 -5.21 -14.32
N TYR A 198 4.39 -6.43 -14.42
CA TYR A 198 2.94 -6.68 -14.50
C TYR A 198 2.22 -6.30 -13.20
N LEU A 199 2.78 -6.63 -12.04
CA LEU A 199 2.26 -6.22 -10.72
C LEU A 199 2.29 -4.70 -10.55
N LYS A 200 3.32 -4.04 -11.08
CA LYS A 200 3.45 -2.57 -11.12
C LYS A 200 2.23 -1.93 -11.76
N LYS A 201 1.72 -2.51 -12.85
CA LYS A 201 0.52 -2.01 -13.56
C LYS A 201 -0.68 -1.94 -12.62
N TYR A 202 -0.94 -2.99 -11.85
CA TYR A 202 -2.04 -3.03 -10.88
C TYR A 202 -1.81 -2.10 -9.70
N LEU A 203 -0.56 -2.01 -9.22
CA LEU A 203 -0.21 -1.08 -8.16
C LEU A 203 -0.40 0.38 -8.59
N LEU A 204 0.10 0.76 -9.77
CA LEU A 204 0.00 2.13 -10.26
C LEU A 204 -1.45 2.58 -10.44
N LYS A 205 -2.33 1.69 -10.91
CA LYS A 205 -3.78 1.91 -10.99
C LYS A 205 -4.45 2.16 -9.63
N SER A 206 -3.85 1.71 -8.54
CA SER A 206 -4.44 1.71 -7.19
C SER A 206 -3.68 2.60 -6.20
N ILE A 207 -2.85 3.53 -6.67
CA ILE A 207 -2.09 4.45 -5.81
C ILE A 207 -2.18 5.93 -6.20
N ASP A 208 -2.78 6.24 -7.36
CA ASP A 208 -2.85 7.59 -7.92
C ASP A 208 -4.30 7.97 -8.15
N PHE A 209 -4.85 8.79 -7.26
CA PHE A 209 -6.26 9.21 -7.32
C PHE A 209 -6.55 10.07 -8.56
N GLU A 210 -5.64 10.99 -8.90
CA GLU A 210 -5.82 11.92 -10.04
C GLU A 210 -5.93 11.20 -11.40
N ARG A 211 -5.34 10.00 -11.49
CA ARG A 211 -5.31 9.20 -12.72
C ARG A 211 -6.12 7.91 -12.61
N ALA A 212 -6.87 7.73 -11.52
CA ALA A 212 -7.61 6.52 -11.26
C ALA A 212 -8.81 6.42 -12.22
N ASP A 213 -8.93 5.27 -12.87
CA ASP A 213 -10.20 4.87 -13.47
C ASP A 213 -11.22 4.50 -12.36
N SER A 214 -12.48 4.27 -12.72
CA SER A 214 -13.54 3.93 -11.74
C SER A 214 -13.16 2.74 -10.84
N LYS A 215 -12.40 1.78 -11.38
CA LYS A 215 -11.90 0.61 -10.64
C LYS A 215 -10.74 0.97 -9.71
N GLY A 216 -9.83 1.85 -10.14
CA GLY A 216 -8.75 2.40 -9.34
C GLY A 216 -9.26 3.18 -8.13
N SER A 217 -10.24 4.07 -8.34
CA SER A 217 -10.87 4.86 -7.27
C SER A 217 -11.58 3.97 -6.26
N LYS A 218 -12.33 2.98 -6.74
CA LYS A 218 -12.97 1.95 -5.91
C LYS A 218 -11.95 1.16 -5.09
N THR A 219 -10.84 0.74 -5.70
CA THR A 219 -9.76 0.02 -5.01
C THR A 219 -9.12 0.87 -3.92
N LEU A 220 -8.83 2.14 -4.21
CA LEU A 220 -8.27 3.10 -3.26
C LEU A 220 -9.20 3.30 -2.06
N ALA A 221 -10.48 3.55 -2.33
CA ALA A 221 -11.50 3.78 -1.31
C ALA A 221 -11.70 2.55 -0.41
N LEU A 222 -11.88 1.35 -0.98
CA LEU A 222 -12.03 0.13 -0.19
C LEU A 222 -10.76 -0.22 0.61
N CYS A 223 -9.57 -0.01 0.03
CA CYS A 223 -8.33 -0.16 0.79
C CYS A 223 -8.17 0.87 1.91
N TRP A 224 -8.71 2.07 1.74
CA TRP A 224 -8.76 3.10 2.78
C TRP A 224 -9.72 2.70 3.91
N THR A 225 -10.98 2.40 3.59
CA THR A 225 -12.02 2.00 4.55
C THR A 225 -11.61 0.78 5.37
N TYR A 226 -11.15 -0.29 4.70
CA TYR A 226 -10.79 -1.56 5.35
C TYR A 226 -9.31 -1.63 5.76
N ARG A 227 -8.59 -0.50 5.72
CA ARG A 227 -7.19 -0.34 6.15
C ARG A 227 -6.23 -1.35 5.52
N LYS A 228 -6.43 -1.66 4.24
CA LYS A 228 -5.59 -2.60 3.50
C LYS A 228 -4.41 -1.89 2.87
N ARG A 229 -3.19 -2.42 3.04
CA ARG A 229 -2.00 -1.90 2.33
C ARG A 229 -2.15 -2.14 0.84
N ALA A 230 -1.87 -1.14 0.00
CA ALA A 230 -1.98 -1.27 -1.47
C ALA A 230 -1.07 -2.38 -2.01
N PHE A 231 0.12 -2.56 -1.42
CA PHE A 231 0.96 -3.71 -1.67
C PHE A 231 1.64 -4.23 -0.40
N SER A 232 2.03 -5.51 -0.42
CA SER A 232 2.85 -6.12 0.61
C SER A 232 3.90 -7.02 -0.02
N VAL A 233 5.10 -7.01 0.55
CA VAL A 233 6.23 -7.86 0.14
C VAL A 233 6.68 -8.59 1.40
N SER A 234 6.69 -9.92 1.37
CA SER A 234 7.19 -10.71 2.49
C SER A 234 8.66 -10.41 2.77
N GLY A 235 9.08 -10.50 4.04
CA GLY A 235 10.47 -10.30 4.43
C GLY A 235 11.42 -11.25 3.70
N SER A 236 10.99 -12.50 3.47
CA SER A 236 11.73 -13.48 2.68
C SER A 236 11.80 -13.14 1.19
N PHE A 237 10.80 -12.47 0.59
CA PHE A 237 10.88 -12.00 -0.80
C PHE A 237 11.85 -10.83 -0.93
N ARG A 238 11.88 -9.95 0.07
CA ARG A 238 12.93 -8.92 0.16
C ARG A 238 14.29 -9.58 0.31
N LYS A 239 14.47 -10.49 1.27
CA LYS A 239 15.72 -11.24 1.45
C LYS A 239 16.12 -12.05 0.22
N ALA A 240 15.22 -12.74 -0.47
CA ALA A 240 15.51 -13.46 -1.71
C ALA A 240 15.95 -12.54 -2.86
N LEU A 241 15.50 -11.27 -2.85
CA LEU A 241 16.01 -10.22 -3.74
C LEU A 241 17.25 -9.49 -3.18
N THR A 242 17.63 -9.75 -1.94
CA THR A 242 18.75 -9.10 -1.21
C THR A 242 19.89 -10.08 -0.87
N ASP A 243 19.72 -11.39 -1.03
CA ASP A 243 20.76 -12.43 -0.88
C ASP A 243 21.85 -12.34 -1.98
N LEU A 244 21.80 -11.28 -2.80
CA LEU A 244 22.86 -10.82 -3.69
C LEU A 244 23.68 -9.63 -3.13
N ILE A 245 23.37 -9.04 -1.96
CA ILE A 245 24.19 -7.99 -1.29
C ILE A 245 24.05 -7.99 0.27
N ASN A 246 25.19 -8.05 0.95
CA ASN A 246 25.44 -7.98 2.42
C ASN A 246 25.16 -6.62 3.11
N CYS A 247 24.15 -5.85 2.70
CA CYS A 247 23.86 -4.54 3.29
C CYS A 247 22.44 -4.47 3.87
N MET A 248 22.38 -4.41 5.21
CA MET A 248 21.25 -4.62 6.13
C MET A 248 19.97 -3.78 5.91
N HIS A 249 18.86 -4.23 6.52
CA HIS A 249 18.29 -3.59 7.73
C HIS A 249 17.33 -4.50 8.51
N ASN A 250 17.65 -4.72 9.78
CA ASN A 250 16.88 -5.43 10.80
C ASN A 250 16.01 -4.42 11.59
N SER A 251 14.79 -4.77 11.97
CA SER A 251 13.80 -3.85 12.60
C SER A 251 14.08 -3.49 14.07
N ASN A 252 15.25 -3.85 14.61
CA ASN A 252 15.62 -3.63 16.01
C ASN A 252 16.64 -2.49 16.23
N HIS A 253 16.84 -1.58 15.28
CA HIS A 253 17.76 -0.46 15.48
C HIS A 253 17.07 0.77 16.10
N LYS A 254 17.78 1.43 17.03
CA LYS A 254 17.40 2.74 17.59
C LYS A 254 16.96 3.67 16.45
N THR A 255 15.70 4.12 16.48
CA THR A 255 15.11 5.00 15.48
C THR A 255 15.90 6.30 15.36
N ARG A 256 16.38 6.62 14.17
CA ARG A 256 16.98 7.91 13.83
C ARG A 256 16.02 8.68 12.92
N GLN A 257 15.90 9.98 13.13
CA GLN A 257 15.10 10.84 12.26
C GLN A 257 15.86 11.07 10.95
N THR A 258 15.17 11.03 9.82
CA THR A 258 15.74 11.33 8.51
C THR A 258 14.94 12.40 7.78
N THR A 259 15.59 13.13 6.87
CA THR A 259 14.90 14.01 5.91
C THR A 259 14.07 13.18 4.91
N LEU A 260 13.26 13.85 4.07
CA LEU A 260 12.52 13.19 2.98
C LEU A 260 13.44 12.59 1.89
N THR A 261 14.70 13.04 1.84
CA THR A 261 15.76 12.54 0.95
C THR A 261 16.60 11.43 1.59
N GLY A 262 16.42 11.14 2.88
CA GLY A 262 17.07 10.02 3.59
C GLY A 262 18.33 10.38 4.39
N GLU A 263 18.64 11.68 4.53
CA GLU A 263 19.79 12.14 5.34
C GLU A 263 19.48 12.01 6.84
N ILE A 264 20.44 11.54 7.62
CA ILE A 264 20.30 11.32 9.06
C ILE A 264 20.39 12.66 9.80
N ILE A 265 19.36 12.99 10.59
CA ILE A 265 19.32 14.19 11.42
C ILE A 265 19.91 13.87 12.80
N GLU A 266 21.09 14.40 13.10
CA GLU A 266 21.86 14.00 14.29
C GLU A 266 21.35 14.61 15.61
N LYS A 267 20.68 15.77 15.60
CA LYS A 267 20.30 16.48 16.85
C LYS A 267 19.04 17.35 16.82
N GLU A 268 18.43 17.59 15.67
CA GLU A 268 17.31 18.53 15.60
C GLU A 268 15.99 17.88 16.00
N LYS A 269 15.40 18.32 17.12
CA LYS A 269 14.06 17.89 17.55
C LYS A 269 13.02 18.73 16.83
N PHE A 270 12.31 18.11 15.89
CA PHE A 270 11.07 18.69 15.38
C PHE A 270 9.93 18.39 16.35
N HIS A 271 9.12 19.41 16.65
CA HIS A 271 7.91 19.28 17.44
C HIS A 271 6.69 19.37 16.53
N VAL A 272 5.76 18.42 16.64
CA VAL A 272 4.49 18.49 15.92
C VAL A 272 3.59 19.48 16.66
N LEU A 273 3.20 20.56 15.99
CA LEU A 273 2.26 21.55 16.54
C LEU A 273 0.80 21.15 16.27
N GLY A 274 0.53 20.53 15.12
CA GLY A 274 -0.83 20.12 14.75
C GLY A 274 -0.99 19.78 13.28
N PHE A 275 -2.25 19.67 12.85
CA PHE A 275 -2.64 19.37 11.48
C PHE A 275 -3.69 20.37 10.99
N VAL A 276 -3.44 21.00 9.85
CA VAL A 276 -4.30 22.04 9.28
C VAL A 276 -4.62 21.74 7.81
N SER A 277 -5.72 22.30 7.30
CA SER A 277 -6.01 22.27 5.86
C SER A 277 -5.15 23.26 5.09
N ILE A 278 -4.98 23.03 3.79
CA ILE A 278 -4.25 23.94 2.90
C ILE A 278 -4.82 25.38 2.93
N ASP A 279 -6.14 25.53 3.11
CA ASP A 279 -6.81 26.84 3.14
C ASP A 279 -6.35 27.73 4.29
N VAL A 280 -5.98 27.12 5.44
CA VAL A 280 -5.42 27.84 6.60
C VAL A 280 -4.03 28.40 6.26
N LEU A 281 -3.26 27.68 5.45
CA LEU A 281 -1.87 28.00 5.13
C LEU A 281 -1.71 28.99 3.99
N LYS A 282 -2.72 29.13 3.12
CA LYS A 282 -2.69 29.97 1.92
C LYS A 282 -1.42 29.73 1.06
N ILE A 283 -0.95 28.48 1.01
CA ILE A 283 0.18 28.05 0.18
C ILE A 283 -0.32 27.55 -1.18
N LYS A 284 0.55 27.61 -2.18
CA LYS A 284 0.24 27.08 -3.52
C LYS A 284 -0.05 25.57 -3.46
N THR A 285 -0.97 25.13 -4.30
CA THR A 285 -1.26 23.70 -4.50
C THR A 285 -0.01 22.95 -5.00
N GLY A 286 0.12 21.68 -4.61
CA GLY A 286 1.25 20.82 -5.00
C GLY A 286 2.55 21.01 -4.19
N VAL A 287 2.60 21.94 -3.23
CA VAL A 287 3.79 22.15 -2.37
C VAL A 287 3.85 21.07 -1.27
N TRP A 288 4.87 20.22 -1.27
CA TRP A 288 4.97 19.17 -0.23
C TRP A 288 5.59 19.65 1.08
N LEU A 289 6.40 20.69 1.01
CA LEU A 289 7.12 21.27 2.15
C LEU A 289 7.19 22.79 1.95
N ALA A 290 6.74 23.55 2.93
CA ALA A 290 6.88 25.00 2.96
C ALA A 290 7.40 25.44 4.33
N LYS A 291 8.36 26.38 4.34
CA LYS A 291 8.69 27.16 5.54
C LYS A 291 7.66 28.27 5.67
N LEU A 292 7.02 28.39 6.82
CA LEU A 292 5.95 29.36 7.04
C LEU A 292 6.52 30.73 7.40
N ASN A 293 5.90 31.77 6.85
CA ASN A 293 6.14 33.15 7.27
C ASN A 293 5.30 33.50 8.51
N PHE A 294 5.52 34.69 9.05
CA PHE A 294 4.86 35.14 10.27
C PHE A 294 3.32 35.18 10.17
N GLU A 295 2.77 35.64 9.05
CA GLU A 295 1.31 35.70 8.84
C GLU A 295 0.69 34.30 8.77
N GLN A 296 1.37 33.37 8.10
CA GLN A 296 0.96 31.98 8.01
C GLN A 296 1.03 31.28 9.37
N ILE A 297 2.06 31.57 10.18
CA ILE A 297 2.17 31.04 11.54
C ILE A 297 0.99 31.52 12.40
N ARG A 298 0.66 32.82 12.36
CA ARG A 298 -0.51 33.35 13.09
C ARG A 298 -1.82 32.69 12.66
N SER A 299 -2.02 32.48 11.36
CA SER A 299 -3.20 31.78 10.81
C SER A 299 -3.32 30.36 11.37
N VAL A 300 -2.20 29.63 11.43
CA VAL A 300 -2.13 28.28 12.02
C VAL A 300 -2.41 28.31 13.51
N GLU A 301 -1.80 29.23 14.26
CA GLU A 301 -2.03 29.35 15.71
C GLU A 301 -3.51 29.63 16.02
N TYR A 302 -4.14 30.51 15.23
CA TYR A 302 -5.57 30.80 15.34
C TYR A 302 -6.42 29.54 15.12
N ASP A 303 -6.27 28.84 14.00
CA ASP A 303 -7.03 27.60 13.70
C ASP A 303 -6.80 26.50 14.75
N LEU A 304 -5.56 26.33 15.24
CA LEU A 304 -5.26 25.35 16.28
C LEU A 304 -5.86 25.73 17.64
N SER A 305 -5.93 27.03 17.95
CA SER A 305 -6.52 27.54 19.19
C SER A 305 -8.05 27.41 19.21
N GLU A 306 -8.73 27.79 18.12
CA GLU A 306 -10.19 27.64 17.99
C GLU A 306 -10.63 26.18 18.08
N ARG A 307 -9.86 25.26 17.48
CA ARG A 307 -10.14 23.83 17.65
C ARG A 307 -9.98 23.39 19.09
N SER A 308 -8.99 23.92 19.81
CA SER A 308 -8.79 23.57 21.22
C SER A 308 -9.94 24.06 22.11
N SER A 309 -10.53 25.23 21.82
CA SER A 309 -11.68 25.78 22.57
C SER A 309 -13.01 25.06 22.26
N ILE A 310 -13.27 24.73 21.00
CA ILE A 310 -14.47 23.94 20.60
C ILE A 310 -14.45 22.56 21.27
N PHE A 311 -13.27 21.96 21.44
CA PHE A 311 -13.11 20.69 22.15
C PHE A 311 -13.25 20.82 23.67
N SER A 312 -13.05 22.00 24.27
CA SER A 312 -13.40 22.19 25.69
C SER A 312 -14.90 22.31 25.89
N GLU A 313 -15.64 23.01 25.02
CA GLU A 313 -17.08 23.24 25.22
C GLU A 313 -17.94 21.98 24.98
N ARG A 314 -17.60 21.13 24.00
CA ARG A 314 -18.37 19.91 23.69
C ARG A 314 -18.27 18.77 24.70
N TYR A 315 -17.41 18.89 25.71
CA TYR A 315 -17.20 17.86 26.73
C TYR A 315 -17.60 18.32 28.14
N PHE A 316 -18.07 19.56 28.30
CA PHE A 316 -18.62 20.10 29.54
C PHE A 316 -20.11 20.49 29.43
N SER A 317 -20.80 20.04 28.37
CA SER A 317 -22.26 20.16 28.20
C SER A 317 -22.96 18.82 28.31
#